data_AF-A0A9P5R2M4-F1
#
_entry.id   AF-A0A9P5R2M4-F1
#
_cell.length_a   1.000
_cell.length_b   1.000
_cell.length_c   1.000
_cell.angle_alpha   90.00
_cell.angle_beta   90.00
_cell.angle_gamma   90.00
#
_symmetry.space_group_name_H-M   'P 1'
#
loop_
_entity.id
_entity.type
_entity.pdbx_description
1 polymer ?
#
loop_
_entity_poly.entity_id
_entity_poly.type
_entity_poly.pdbx_seq_one_letter_code
_entity_poly.pdbx_strand_id
1 'polypeptide(L)'
;DTTGETSVYSQWNGYQIMYHCAPLIPADPNDHHQVERRRFIGNDIVVIVFKENDDDEQFDLSSIGSRQNHIICIVRPIPQETPSHPKSYRVSVAVKDGIRNFSPLHFPTVLQRDDASRDLFLLKLICGERAAYRAKAFATQLSRTRESLLRDVIEAHQ
;
A
#
# COMPACT_ATOMS: atom_id res chain seq x y z
N ASP A 1 14.63 19.41 -2.72
CA ASP A 1 13.18 19.72 -2.75
C ASP A 1 12.46 19.23 -4.01
N THR A 2 12.69 17.99 -4.46
CA THR A 2 12.04 17.45 -5.69
C THR A 2 10.89 16.48 -5.39
N THR A 3 10.64 16.16 -4.12
CA THR A 3 9.65 15.15 -3.69
C THR A 3 8.53 15.73 -2.82
N GLY A 4 8.44 17.06 -2.76
CA GLY A 4 7.52 17.78 -1.87
C GLY A 4 8.17 18.20 -0.56
N GLU A 5 7.51 19.13 0.13
CA GLU A 5 7.98 19.69 1.40
C GLU A 5 7.60 18.83 2.61
N THR A 6 6.49 18.09 2.50
CA THR A 6 5.94 17.28 3.60
C THR A 6 5.39 15.96 3.10
N SER A 7 5.29 14.99 4.01
CA SER A 7 4.54 13.76 3.79
C SER A 7 3.92 13.27 5.09
N VAL A 8 3.08 12.24 4.99
CA VAL A 8 2.48 11.57 6.14
C VAL A 8 3.42 10.46 6.63
N TYR A 9 3.57 10.39 7.94
CA TYR A 9 4.35 9.37 8.62
C TYR A 9 3.55 8.82 9.81
N SER A 10 3.71 7.53 10.10
CA SER A 10 3.19 6.97 11.34
C SER A 10 4.11 5.89 11.91
N GLN A 11 4.04 5.73 13.23
CA GLN A 11 4.63 4.58 13.92
C GLN A 11 3.50 3.70 14.45
N TRP A 12 3.64 2.39 14.27
CA TRP A 12 2.65 1.40 14.71
C TRP A 12 3.34 0.09 15.07
N ASN A 13 3.17 -0.42 16.29
CA ASN A 13 3.80 -1.67 16.76
C ASN A 13 5.30 -1.81 16.43
N GLY A 14 6.06 -0.72 16.56
CA GLY A 14 7.48 -0.66 16.23
C GLY A 14 7.80 -0.50 14.73
N TYR A 15 6.82 -0.64 13.85
CA TYR A 15 6.97 -0.34 12.42
C TYR A 15 6.94 1.17 12.21
N GLN A 16 7.89 1.64 11.39
CA GLN A 16 7.92 3.00 10.88
C GLN A 16 7.32 2.99 9.47
N ILE A 17 6.25 3.75 9.25
CA ILE A 17 5.46 3.73 8.02
C ILE A 17 5.52 5.12 7.40
N MET A 18 6.20 5.21 6.26
CA MET A 18 6.21 6.42 5.42
C MET A 18 5.18 6.27 4.32
N TYR A 19 4.36 7.28 4.09
CA TYR A 19 3.40 7.29 3.00
C TYR A 19 3.95 8.13 1.85
N HIS A 20 3.90 7.63 0.61
CA HIS A 20 4.12 8.44 -0.57
C HIS A 20 2.78 9.04 -1.02
N CYS A 21 2.43 10.21 -0.48
CA CYS A 21 1.14 10.85 -0.75
C CYS A 21 1.15 11.53 -2.12
N ALA A 22 0.48 10.92 -3.11
CA ALA A 22 0.41 11.46 -4.47
C ALA A 22 0.09 12.96 -4.55
N PRO A 23 -0.89 13.51 -3.80
CA PRO A 23 -1.23 14.94 -3.87
C PRO A 23 -0.17 15.87 -3.24
N LEU A 24 0.74 15.34 -2.41
CA LEU A 24 1.82 16.11 -1.77
C LEU A 24 3.13 16.07 -2.57
N ILE A 25 3.23 15.18 -3.55
CA ILE A 25 4.38 15.12 -4.47
C ILE A 25 4.13 16.13 -5.59
N PRO A 26 5.05 17.09 -5.81
CA PRO A 26 4.90 18.14 -6.81
C PRO A 26 4.63 17.56 -8.20
N ALA A 27 3.69 18.18 -8.91
CA ALA A 27 3.45 17.86 -10.31
C ALA A 27 4.42 18.65 -11.18
N ASP A 28 5.02 18.01 -12.17
CA ASP A 28 5.79 18.72 -13.19
C ASP A 28 4.85 19.13 -14.34
N PRO A 29 4.55 20.42 -14.53
CA PRO A 29 3.62 20.86 -15.58
C PRO A 29 4.11 20.53 -17.00
N ASN A 30 5.41 20.26 -17.19
CA ASN A 30 5.99 19.88 -18.47
C ASN A 30 5.97 18.36 -18.71
N ASP A 31 5.62 17.57 -17.69
CA ASP A 31 5.53 16.12 -17.77
C ASP A 31 4.06 15.67 -17.71
N HIS A 32 3.47 15.49 -18.90
CA HIS A 32 2.10 14.96 -19.03
C HIS A 32 1.90 13.59 -18.36
N HIS A 33 2.96 12.79 -18.28
CA HIS A 33 2.90 11.47 -17.67
C HIS A 33 3.17 11.50 -16.16
N GLN A 34 3.65 12.62 -15.61
CA GLN A 34 3.97 12.78 -14.19
C GLN A 34 4.88 11.66 -13.68
N VAL A 35 5.90 11.32 -14.47
CA VAL A 35 6.78 10.16 -14.30
C VAL A 35 7.41 10.15 -12.91
N GLU A 36 7.96 11.26 -12.42
CA GLU A 36 8.58 11.29 -11.08
C GLU A 36 7.54 11.09 -9.97
N ARG A 37 6.36 11.71 -10.07
CA ARG A 37 5.26 11.47 -9.13
C ARG A 37 4.77 10.03 -9.16
N ARG A 38 4.64 9.44 -10.35
CA ARG A 38 4.27 8.03 -10.54
C ARG A 38 5.39 7.08 -10.11
N ARG A 39 6.66 7.49 -10.15
CA ARG A 39 7.81 6.65 -9.80
C ARG A 39 7.78 6.25 -8.33
N PHE A 40 7.46 7.16 -7.42
CA PHE A 40 7.39 6.86 -5.99
C PHE A 40 6.30 5.80 -5.72
N ILE A 41 5.06 6.09 -6.12
CA ILE A 41 3.90 5.22 -5.88
C ILE A 41 4.00 3.92 -6.68
N GLY A 42 4.51 4.02 -7.91
CA GLY A 42 4.68 2.89 -8.82
C GLY A 42 5.74 1.90 -8.33
N ASN A 43 6.60 2.25 -7.39
CA ASN A 43 7.55 1.33 -6.79
C ASN A 43 7.07 0.75 -5.45
N ASP A 44 5.95 1.22 -4.91
CA ASP A 44 5.41 0.68 -3.67
C ASP A 44 4.78 -0.71 -3.90
N ILE A 45 4.84 -1.57 -2.89
CA ILE A 45 4.20 -2.89 -2.95
C ILE A 45 2.70 -2.78 -2.66
N VAL A 46 2.36 -1.91 -1.71
CA VAL A 46 1.00 -1.68 -1.23
C VAL A 46 0.60 -0.24 -1.55
N VAL A 47 -0.51 -0.07 -2.25
CA VAL A 47 -1.03 1.26 -2.62
C VAL A 47 -2.41 1.45 -2.02
N ILE A 48 -2.63 2.62 -1.40
CA ILE A 48 -3.95 3.03 -0.91
C ILE A 48 -4.54 4.00 -1.93
N VAL A 49 -5.74 3.68 -2.43
CA VAL A 49 -6.53 4.54 -3.31
C VAL A 49 -7.70 5.08 -2.51
N PHE A 50 -7.68 6.37 -2.23
CA PHE A 50 -8.82 7.06 -1.64
C PHE A 50 -9.75 7.54 -2.76
N LYS A 51 -10.97 7.00 -2.83
CA LYS A 51 -11.98 7.38 -3.82
C LYS A 51 -13.07 8.17 -3.11
N GLU A 52 -13.17 9.47 -3.42
CA GLU A 52 -14.09 10.39 -2.75
C GLU A 52 -15.56 10.13 -3.12
N ASN A 53 -15.83 9.75 -4.37
CA ASN A 53 -17.16 9.39 -4.83
C ASN A 53 -17.49 7.93 -4.51
N ASP A 54 -18.70 7.68 -4.00
CA ASP A 54 -19.25 6.33 -3.80
C ASP A 54 -20.02 5.84 -5.05
N ASP A 55 -19.69 6.34 -6.23
CA ASP A 55 -20.21 5.75 -7.45
C ASP A 55 -19.66 4.31 -7.59
N ASP A 56 -20.54 3.42 -8.04
CA ASP A 56 -20.25 1.99 -8.25
C ASP A 56 -19.21 1.73 -9.36
N GLU A 57 -18.61 2.79 -9.90
CA GLU A 57 -17.49 2.69 -10.84
C GLU A 57 -16.38 1.86 -10.19
N GLN A 58 -16.22 0.65 -10.75
CA GLN A 58 -15.19 -0.28 -10.33
C GLN A 58 -13.84 0.35 -10.62
N PHE A 59 -12.97 0.36 -9.62
CA PHE A 59 -11.60 0.80 -9.84
C PHE A 59 -10.93 -0.21 -10.77
N ASP A 60 -10.61 0.23 -11.99
CA ASP A 60 -9.93 -0.62 -12.96
C ASP A 60 -8.49 -0.85 -12.51
N LEU A 61 -8.22 -2.06 -11.99
CA LEU A 61 -6.89 -2.46 -11.56
C LEU A 61 -5.90 -2.50 -12.73
N SER A 62 -6.36 -2.64 -13.97
CA SER A 62 -5.51 -2.62 -15.17
C SER A 62 -4.92 -1.24 -15.44
N SER A 63 -5.54 -0.17 -14.91
CA SER A 63 -5.01 1.19 -14.95
C SER A 63 -3.70 1.34 -14.15
N ILE A 64 -3.44 0.44 -13.19
CA ILE A 64 -2.18 0.40 -12.45
C ILE A 64 -1.19 -0.49 -13.20
N GLY A 65 -0.46 0.13 -14.13
CA GLY A 65 0.57 -0.54 -14.94
C GLY A 65 1.86 -0.92 -14.19
N SER A 66 1.94 -0.68 -12.88
CA SER A 66 3.14 -0.96 -12.10
C SER A 66 3.39 -2.47 -11.96
N ARG A 67 4.65 -2.86 -12.12
CA ARG A 67 5.11 -4.21 -11.78
C ARG A 67 5.22 -4.43 -10.27
N GLN A 68 5.47 -3.39 -9.49
CA GLN A 68 5.73 -3.49 -8.05
C GLN A 68 4.45 -3.40 -7.21
N ASN A 69 3.42 -2.70 -7.66
CA ASN A 69 2.13 -2.68 -6.96
C ASN A 69 1.48 -4.07 -7.01
N HIS A 70 1.34 -4.69 -5.84
CA HIS A 70 0.85 -6.06 -5.68
C HIS A 70 -0.42 -6.11 -4.81
N ILE A 71 -0.58 -5.14 -3.92
CA ILE A 71 -1.77 -4.98 -3.07
C ILE A 71 -2.32 -3.59 -3.31
N ILE A 72 -3.59 -3.49 -3.71
CA ILE A 72 -4.29 -2.22 -3.93
C ILE A 72 -5.47 -2.17 -2.96
N CYS A 73 -5.43 -1.22 -2.04
CA CYS A 73 -6.46 -1.03 -1.04
C CYS A 73 -7.29 0.20 -1.38
N ILE A 74 -8.55 -0.01 -1.75
CA ILE A 74 -9.48 1.06 -2.12
C ILE A 74 -10.29 1.43 -0.90
N VAL A 75 -10.27 2.71 -0.53
CA VAL A 75 -10.97 3.29 0.62
C VAL A 75 -11.97 4.32 0.11
N ARG A 76 -13.25 4.14 0.47
CA ARG A 76 -14.35 5.05 0.12
C ARG A 76 -14.98 5.60 1.40
N PRO A 77 -15.18 6.91 1.54
CA PRO A 77 -15.96 7.45 2.65
C PRO A 77 -17.41 7.01 2.50
N ILE A 78 -18.03 6.56 3.59
CA ILE A 78 -19.47 6.32 3.63
C ILE A 78 -20.15 7.64 4.03
N PRO A 79 -21.10 8.16 3.24
CA PRO A 79 -21.83 9.38 3.58
C PRO A 79 -22.45 9.29 4.97
N GLN A 80 -22.28 10.35 5.77
CA GLN A 80 -22.89 10.43 7.09
C GLN A 80 -24.36 10.84 6.91
N GLU A 81 -25.30 10.05 7.44
CA GLU A 81 -26.72 10.41 7.45
C GLU A 81 -26.99 11.61 8.38
N THR A 82 -26.22 11.73 9.46
CA THR A 82 -26.31 12.84 10.40
C THR A 82 -24.92 13.24 10.92
N PRO A 83 -24.72 14.50 11.37
CA PRO A 83 -23.43 14.97 11.90
C PRO A 83 -22.93 14.19 13.13
N SER A 84 -23.83 13.52 13.86
CA SER A 84 -23.51 12.74 15.06
C SER A 84 -23.04 11.31 14.77
N HIS A 85 -23.29 10.78 13.57
CA HIS A 85 -22.80 9.45 13.20
C HIS A 85 -21.27 9.50 13.02
N PRO A 86 -20.51 8.53 13.55
CA PRO A 86 -19.07 8.49 13.31
C PRO A 86 -18.78 8.32 11.81
N LYS A 87 -17.72 8.98 11.33
CA LYS A 87 -17.25 8.76 9.96
C LYS A 87 -16.84 7.29 9.82
N SER A 88 -17.28 6.67 8.74
CA SER A 88 -16.90 5.29 8.40
C SER A 88 -16.45 5.21 6.95
N TYR A 89 -15.69 4.17 6.65
CA TYR A 89 -15.05 3.97 5.35
C TYR A 89 -15.30 2.55 4.87
N ARG A 90 -15.75 2.41 3.62
CA ARG A 90 -15.79 1.13 2.93
C ARG A 90 -14.40 0.82 2.38
N VAL A 91 -13.91 -0.37 2.67
CA VAL A 91 -12.58 -0.82 2.26
C VAL A 91 -12.69 -2.07 1.39
N SER A 92 -11.98 -2.07 0.27
CA SER A 92 -11.85 -3.22 -0.63
C SER A 92 -10.39 -3.45 -0.94
N VAL A 93 -9.94 -4.70 -0.87
CA VAL A 93 -8.54 -5.06 -1.14
C VAL A 93 -8.49 -5.90 -2.41
N ALA A 94 -7.83 -5.36 -3.42
CA ALA A 94 -7.48 -6.08 -4.63
C ALA A 94 -6.03 -6.58 -4.52
N VAL A 95 -5.81 -7.80 -4.98
CA VAL A 95 -4.49 -8.46 -4.94
C VAL A 95 -4.13 -8.92 -6.33
N LYS A 96 -2.85 -8.80 -6.68
CA LYS A 96 -2.32 -9.31 -7.95
C LYS A 96 -2.21 -10.84 -7.91
N ASP A 97 -2.28 -11.45 -9.09
CA ASP A 97 -2.18 -12.90 -9.24
C ASP A 97 -0.91 -13.49 -8.60
N GLY A 98 -1.08 -14.65 -7.97
CA GLY A 98 0.02 -15.38 -7.32
C GLY A 98 0.27 -14.99 -5.85
N ILE A 99 -0.46 -14.02 -5.31
CA ILE A 99 -0.46 -13.71 -3.87
C ILE A 99 -1.48 -14.61 -3.18
N ARG A 100 -1.04 -15.36 -2.17
CA ARG A 100 -1.95 -16.17 -1.34
C ARG A 100 -2.74 -15.28 -0.40
N ASN A 101 -3.91 -15.73 0.03
CA ASN A 101 -4.69 -15.08 1.10
C ASN A 101 -3.81 -14.82 2.33
N PHE A 102 -3.96 -13.63 2.91
CA PHE A 102 -3.16 -13.17 4.03
C PHE A 102 -4.00 -12.55 5.13
N SER A 103 -3.46 -12.62 6.34
CA SER A 103 -4.11 -12.16 7.55
C SER A 103 -4.38 -10.65 7.54
N PRO A 104 -5.38 -10.19 8.31
CA PRO A 104 -6.51 -11.00 8.80
C PRO A 104 -7.33 -11.54 7.62
N LEU A 105 -7.71 -12.83 7.70
CA LEU A 105 -8.55 -13.47 6.67
C LEU A 105 -9.97 -12.91 6.69
N HIS A 106 -10.50 -12.68 7.89
CA HIS A 106 -11.74 -11.94 8.11
C HIS A 106 -11.39 -10.47 8.32
N PHE A 107 -11.46 -9.69 7.25
CA PHE A 107 -11.27 -8.25 7.29
C PHE A 107 -12.61 -7.57 7.02
N PRO A 108 -13.07 -6.66 7.90
CA PRO A 108 -14.36 -6.00 7.72
C PRO A 108 -14.34 -5.12 6.48
N THR A 109 -15.45 -5.11 5.74
CA THR A 109 -15.62 -4.26 4.55
C THR A 109 -15.88 -2.80 4.92
N VAL A 110 -16.23 -2.53 6.19
CA VAL A 110 -16.47 -1.20 6.73
C VAL A 110 -15.61 -0.99 7.97
N LEU A 111 -14.84 0.09 7.98
CA LEU A 111 -14.03 0.54 9.10
C LEU A 111 -14.59 1.83 9.67
N GLN A 112 -14.58 1.94 10.99
CA GLN A 112 -14.92 3.20 11.66
C GLN A 112 -13.70 4.12 11.70
N ARG A 113 -13.93 5.42 11.89
CA ARG A 113 -12.84 6.37 12.17
C ARG A 113 -12.48 6.31 13.65
N ASP A 114 -11.84 5.21 14.04
CA ASP A 114 -11.31 4.97 15.39
C ASP A 114 -9.95 4.26 15.35
N ASP A 115 -9.29 4.20 16.51
CA ASP A 115 -7.94 3.63 16.64
C ASP A 115 -7.93 2.12 16.37
N ALA A 116 -8.96 1.39 16.78
CA ALA A 116 -9.05 -0.06 16.57
C ALA A 116 -9.14 -0.39 15.07
N SER A 117 -9.95 0.35 14.32
CA SER A 117 -10.08 0.23 12.87
C SER A 117 -8.80 0.63 12.16
N ARG A 118 -8.12 1.68 12.64
CA ARG A 118 -6.80 2.08 12.13
C ARG A 118 -5.76 0.98 12.34
N ASP A 119 -5.71 0.36 13.51
CA ASP A 119 -4.78 -0.75 13.82
C ASP A 119 -5.04 -1.96 12.92
N LEU A 120 -6.32 -2.32 12.74
CA LEU A 120 -6.71 -3.42 11.87
C LEU A 120 -6.35 -3.14 10.40
N PHE A 121 -6.54 -1.90 9.95
CA PHE A 121 -6.15 -1.45 8.61
C PHE A 121 -4.65 -1.56 8.40
N LEU A 122 -3.84 -1.03 9.32
CA LEU A 122 -2.38 -1.10 9.23
C LEU A 122 -1.87 -2.54 9.27
N LEU A 123 -2.44 -3.38 10.14
CA LEU A 123 -2.15 -4.81 10.17
C LEU A 123 -2.42 -5.46 8.80
N LYS A 124 -3.57 -5.15 8.17
CA LYS A 124 -3.93 -5.70 6.86
C LYS A 124 -2.92 -5.28 5.78
N LEU A 125 -2.51 -4.02 5.76
CA LEU A 125 -1.53 -3.53 4.78
C LEU A 125 -0.15 -4.21 4.95
N ILE A 126 0.36 -4.29 6.18
CA ILE A 126 1.66 -4.92 6.49
C ILE A 126 1.64 -6.42 6.18
N CYS A 127 0.55 -7.11 6.53
CA CYS A 127 0.39 -8.51 6.16
C CYS A 127 0.30 -8.71 4.65
N GLY A 128 -0.34 -7.78 3.93
CA GLY A 128 -0.40 -7.78 2.46
C GLY A 128 0.98 -7.62 1.82
N GLU A 129 1.77 -6.67 2.30
CA GLU A 129 3.16 -6.48 1.86
C GLU A 129 3.99 -7.76 2.06
N ARG A 130 3.91 -8.35 3.25
CA ARG A 130 4.61 -9.60 3.57
C ARG A 130 4.17 -10.76 2.67
N ALA A 131 2.89 -10.82 2.32
CA ALA A 131 2.37 -11.83 1.42
C ALA A 131 2.89 -11.62 -0.01
N ALA A 132 3.02 -10.36 -0.44
CA ALA A 132 3.57 -10.02 -1.75
C ALA A 132 5.02 -10.49 -1.90
N TYR A 133 5.88 -10.42 -0.86
CA TYR A 133 7.25 -10.95 -0.94
C TYR A 133 7.33 -12.45 -1.27
N ARG A 134 6.26 -13.21 -1.04
CA ARG A 134 6.17 -14.63 -1.41
C ARG A 134 5.77 -14.85 -2.87
N ALA A 135 5.32 -13.82 -3.57
CA ALA A 135 5.05 -13.88 -5.00
C ALA A 135 6.34 -14.10 -5.79
N LYS A 136 6.25 -14.84 -6.91
CA LYS A 136 7.40 -15.25 -7.73
C LYS A 136 8.29 -14.07 -8.14
N ALA A 137 7.68 -12.91 -8.39
CA ALA A 137 8.35 -11.67 -8.76
C ALA A 137 9.41 -11.23 -7.73
N PHE A 138 9.10 -11.36 -6.43
CA PHE A 138 10.00 -10.95 -5.36
C PHE A 138 10.79 -12.12 -4.75
N ALA A 139 10.16 -13.29 -4.62
CA ALA A 139 10.77 -14.46 -3.98
C ALA A 139 12.09 -14.88 -4.65
N THR A 140 12.17 -14.78 -5.98
CA THR A 140 13.38 -15.13 -6.74
C THR A 140 14.53 -14.17 -6.44
N GLN A 141 14.26 -12.86 -6.42
CA GLN A 141 15.27 -11.84 -6.11
C GLN A 141 15.73 -11.96 -4.66
N LEU A 142 14.78 -12.11 -3.73
CA LEU A 142 15.07 -12.25 -2.30
C LEU A 142 15.90 -13.50 -2.00
N SER A 143 15.62 -14.63 -2.66
CA SER A 143 16.40 -15.86 -2.49
C SER A 143 17.85 -15.68 -2.93
N ARG A 144 18.09 -14.99 -4.05
CA ARG A 144 19.45 -14.69 -4.54
C ARG A 144 20.21 -13.79 -3.58
N THR A 145 19.58 -12.71 -3.09
CA THR A 145 20.20 -11.83 -2.09
C THR A 145 20.51 -12.57 -0.80
N ARG A 146 19.57 -13.40 -0.31
CA ARG A 146 19.78 -14.20 0.89
C ARG A 146 20.96 -15.16 0.74
N GLU A 147 21.07 -15.82 -0.41
CA GLU A 147 22.18 -16.71 -0.70
C GLU A 147 23.52 -15.96 -0.70
N SER A 148 23.59 -14.79 -1.36
CA SER A 148 24.80 -13.96 -1.37
C SER A 148 25.21 -13.55 0.05
N LEU A 149 24.28 -13.01 0.84
CA LEU A 149 24.57 -12.56 2.20
C LEU A 149 25.03 -13.72 3.11
N LEU A 150 24.44 -14.91 2.94
CA LEU A 150 24.87 -16.08 3.70
C LEU A 150 26.28 -16.53 3.30
N ARG A 151 26.66 -16.42 2.03
CA ARG A 151 28.03 -16.70 1.58
C ARG A 151 29.01 -15.72 2.20
N ASP A 152 28.70 -14.42 2.18
CA ASP A 152 29.56 -13.39 2.78
C ASP A 152 29.81 -13.65 4.28
N VAL A 153 28.76 -14.07 5.02
CA VAL A 153 28.89 -14.43 6.44
C VAL A 153 29.79 -15.65 6.63
N ILE A 154 29.66 -16.67 5.78
CA ILE A 154 30.49 -17.88 5.84
C ILE A 154 31.95 -17.52 5.57
N GLU A 155 32.22 -16.73 4.53
CA GLU A 155 33.56 -16.29 4.17
C GLU A 155 34.22 -15.42 5.25
N ALA A 156 33.44 -14.57 5.92
CA ALA A 156 33.94 -13.73 7.01
C ALA A 156 34.29 -14.49 8.31
N HIS A 157 33.85 -15.74 8.45
CA HIS A 157 34.10 -16.59 9.63
C HIS A 157 34.96 -17.83 9.30
N GLN A 158 35.65 -17.83 8.16
CA GLN A 158 36.72 -18.77 7.81
C GLN A 158 38.09 -18.15 8.12
#